data_AF-A0A955PRH3-F1
#
_entry.id   AF-A0A955PRH3-F1
#
_cell.length_a   1.000
_cell.length_b   1.000
_cell.length_c   1.000
_cell.angle_alpha   90.00
_cell.angle_beta   90.00
_cell.angle_gamma   90.00
#
_symmetry.space_group_name_H-M   'P 1'
#
loop_
_entity.id
_entity.type
_entity.pdbx_description
1 polymer ?
#
loop_
_entity_poly.entity_id
_entity_poly.type
_entity_poly.pdbx_seq_one_letter_code
_entity_poly.pdbx_strand_id
1 'polypeptide(L)'
;MKLQSDRATIEPDAQALANRRRSCETDIRILDEILTLKFDQIDGPGALHQLGEFQARRTSILAPDSEATTAKAAYESAKKQTEDLRSDFLAIERRLAVLGGDIARAERELGECLARQGNPLTQEESDLAKLRLGTPDTISETSLDRTEREVFKSIDHRIEKRTENLRNLEKRLVSLMEKARVLNEGAYADVGADLDSIPAYLEELKILVEESLPEKEKRFLEYLNRSSDQGVTQLLAHIDQEVSEIEERITDLNHTLAKVDFRQNHYLQLHLKRLDDLAIRDLERARRHLRDAVLKEDEGRSHFRALQEIVKILREAGNNRHLVGSRALLDPRYRIEFQVVEVDRETGRASSGRSGSQSGSGGEKELMSSHILTASLSYALCPTGESRPLYGTIILDEAFS
;
A
#
# COMPACT_ATOMS: atom_id res chain seq x y z
N MET A 1 -64.33 36.43 -70.51
CA MET A 1 -64.33 35.31 -69.53
C MET A 1 -65.59 34.41 -69.56
N LYS A 2 -66.29 34.27 -70.71
CA LYS A 2 -67.21 33.13 -70.99
C LYS A 2 -66.96 32.55 -72.39
N LEU A 3 -66.66 33.40 -73.38
CA LEU A 3 -66.30 32.97 -74.74
C LEU A 3 -64.93 32.26 -74.87
N GLN A 4 -64.05 32.38 -73.88
CA GLN A 4 -62.75 31.67 -73.86
C GLN A 4 -62.81 30.31 -73.15
N SER A 5 -63.82 30.07 -72.29
CA SER A 5 -64.06 28.72 -71.74
C SER A 5 -64.79 27.86 -72.77
N ASP A 6 -65.74 28.43 -73.51
CA ASP A 6 -66.50 27.70 -74.53
C ASP A 6 -65.63 27.32 -75.74
N ARG A 7 -64.64 28.15 -76.10
CA ARG A 7 -63.69 27.84 -77.17
C ARG A 7 -62.75 26.68 -76.80
N ALA A 8 -62.38 26.55 -75.52
CA ALA A 8 -61.52 25.48 -75.03
C ALA A 8 -62.23 24.11 -74.95
N THR A 9 -63.56 24.08 -74.87
CA THR A 9 -64.37 22.85 -74.94
C THR A 9 -64.75 22.47 -76.38
N ILE A 10 -64.94 23.44 -77.28
CA ILE A 10 -65.39 23.20 -78.66
C ILE A 10 -64.24 22.76 -79.60
N GLU A 11 -63.01 23.23 -79.38
CA GLU A 11 -61.83 22.88 -80.21
C GLU A 11 -61.46 21.38 -80.17
N PRO A 12 -61.40 20.69 -79.02
CA PRO A 12 -61.13 19.25 -78.98
C PRO A 12 -62.30 18.41 -79.52
N ASP A 13 -63.56 18.83 -79.31
CA ASP A 13 -64.73 18.15 -79.89
C ASP A 13 -64.76 18.26 -81.41
N ALA A 14 -64.37 19.43 -81.96
CA ALA A 14 -64.25 19.63 -83.41
C ALA A 14 -63.12 18.78 -84.02
N GLN A 15 -61.98 18.64 -83.34
CA GLN A 15 -60.88 17.76 -83.77
C GLN A 15 -61.25 16.28 -83.64
N ALA A 16 -61.96 15.89 -82.59
CA ALA A 16 -62.47 14.53 -82.42
C ALA A 16 -63.46 14.17 -83.55
N LEU A 17 -64.39 15.07 -83.89
CA LEU A 17 -65.32 14.88 -85.01
C LEU A 17 -64.61 14.87 -86.37
N ALA A 18 -63.58 15.70 -86.58
CA ALA A 18 -62.78 15.70 -87.81
C ALA A 18 -61.97 14.41 -87.98
N ASN A 19 -61.38 13.90 -86.91
CA ASN A 19 -60.66 12.62 -86.91
C ASN A 19 -61.62 11.45 -87.13
N ARG A 20 -62.81 11.49 -86.51
CA ARG A 20 -63.85 10.47 -86.70
C ARG A 20 -64.41 10.48 -88.11
N ARG A 21 -64.56 11.67 -88.71
CA ARG A 21 -64.91 11.82 -90.13
C ARG A 21 -63.82 11.25 -91.05
N ARG A 22 -62.54 11.54 -90.80
CA ARG A 22 -61.44 10.95 -91.58
C ARG A 22 -61.38 9.44 -91.43
N SER A 23 -61.56 8.92 -90.22
CA SER A 23 -61.65 7.47 -89.98
C SER A 23 -62.81 6.89 -90.78
N CYS A 24 -64.01 7.46 -90.67
CA CYS A 24 -65.17 7.00 -91.44
C CYS A 24 -64.96 7.12 -92.96
N GLU A 25 -64.31 8.17 -93.47
CA GLU A 25 -63.98 8.31 -94.90
C GLU A 25 -62.96 7.25 -95.35
N THR A 26 -62.01 6.89 -94.48
CA THR A 26 -61.03 5.83 -94.74
C THR A 26 -61.69 4.45 -94.67
N ASP A 27 -62.55 4.23 -93.67
CA ASP A 27 -63.31 2.99 -93.49
C ASP A 27 -64.30 2.79 -94.64
N ILE A 28 -64.98 3.85 -95.11
CA ILE A 28 -65.84 3.80 -96.29
C ILE A 28 -65.01 3.47 -97.53
N ARG A 29 -63.83 4.07 -97.72
CA ARG A 29 -62.94 3.72 -98.85
C ARG A 29 -62.47 2.26 -98.80
N ILE A 30 -62.05 1.80 -97.64
CA ILE A 30 -61.63 0.40 -97.45
C ILE A 30 -62.81 -0.54 -97.68
N LEU A 31 -64.01 -0.20 -97.19
CA LEU A 31 -65.22 -0.98 -97.43
C LEU A 31 -65.64 -0.98 -98.91
N ASP A 32 -65.46 0.13 -99.63
CA ASP A 32 -65.69 0.19 -101.09
C ASP A 32 -64.66 -0.65 -101.86
N GLU A 33 -63.39 -0.61 -101.45
CA GLU A 33 -62.33 -1.47 -101.99
C GLU A 33 -62.60 -2.95 -101.68
N ILE A 34 -63.09 -3.29 -100.49
CA ILE A 34 -63.47 -4.67 -100.11
C ILE A 34 -64.74 -5.12 -100.86
N LEU A 35 -65.72 -4.24 -101.07
CA LEU A 35 -66.93 -4.53 -101.84
C LEU A 35 -66.66 -4.72 -103.34
N THR A 36 -65.60 -4.08 -103.86
CA THR A 36 -65.16 -4.23 -105.25
C THR A 36 -64.13 -5.36 -105.44
N LEU A 37 -63.51 -5.83 -104.35
CA LEU A 37 -62.63 -7.00 -104.33
C LEU A 37 -63.43 -8.28 -104.59
N LYS A 38 -63.15 -8.90 -105.72
CA LYS A 38 -63.64 -10.25 -106.02
C LYS A 38 -62.71 -11.26 -105.36
N PHE A 39 -63.27 -12.26 -104.68
CA PHE A 39 -62.50 -13.25 -103.89
C PHE A 39 -61.43 -13.99 -104.73
N ASP A 40 -61.63 -14.10 -106.04
CA ASP A 40 -60.69 -14.69 -107.00
C ASP A 40 -59.38 -13.88 -107.19
N GLN A 41 -59.31 -12.65 -106.68
CA GLN A 41 -58.10 -11.79 -106.75
C GLN A 41 -57.19 -11.94 -105.52
N ILE A 42 -57.62 -12.66 -104.49
CA ILE A 42 -56.80 -12.96 -103.32
C ILE A 42 -56.17 -14.33 -103.54
N ASP A 43 -54.87 -14.36 -103.85
CA ASP A 43 -54.11 -15.59 -104.09
C ASP A 43 -53.79 -16.33 -102.78
N GLY A 44 -54.83 -16.84 -102.14
CA GLY A 44 -54.72 -17.75 -100.99
C GLY A 44 -53.89 -19.00 -101.29
N PRO A 45 -54.06 -19.68 -102.45
CA PRO A 45 -53.26 -20.84 -102.81
C PRO A 45 -51.76 -20.52 -102.92
N GLY A 46 -51.37 -19.40 -103.56
CA GLY A 46 -49.98 -18.97 -103.68
C GLY A 46 -49.35 -18.58 -102.35
N ALA A 47 -50.08 -17.88 -101.47
CA ALA A 47 -49.61 -17.58 -100.13
C ALA A 47 -49.42 -18.84 -99.26
N LEU A 48 -50.32 -19.82 -99.38
CA LEU A 48 -50.18 -21.12 -98.71
C LEU A 48 -49.00 -21.94 -99.27
N HIS A 49 -48.74 -21.87 -100.58
CA HIS A 49 -47.57 -22.49 -101.18
C HIS A 49 -46.26 -21.87 -100.68
N GLN A 50 -46.17 -20.54 -100.65
CA GLN A 50 -45.01 -19.84 -100.09
C GLN A 50 -44.81 -20.18 -98.60
N LEU A 51 -45.88 -20.27 -97.83
CA LEU A 51 -45.81 -20.67 -96.43
C LEU A 51 -45.32 -22.13 -96.29
N GLY A 52 -45.78 -23.03 -97.15
CA GLY A 52 -45.29 -24.41 -97.23
C GLY A 52 -43.81 -24.49 -97.61
N GLU A 53 -43.35 -23.70 -98.58
CA GLU A 53 -41.94 -23.61 -98.96
C GLU A 53 -41.08 -23.06 -97.83
N PHE A 54 -41.52 -22.01 -97.14
CA PHE A 54 -40.80 -21.46 -95.98
C PHE A 54 -40.79 -22.44 -94.81
N GLN A 55 -41.87 -23.18 -94.57
CA GLN A 55 -41.90 -24.22 -93.56
C GLN A 55 -40.96 -25.38 -93.91
N ALA A 56 -40.97 -25.84 -95.16
CA ALA A 56 -40.07 -26.89 -95.65
C ALA A 56 -38.59 -26.46 -95.55
N ARG A 57 -38.28 -25.21 -95.89
CA ARG A 57 -36.94 -24.62 -95.77
C ARG A 57 -36.52 -24.44 -94.31
N ARG A 58 -37.46 -24.13 -93.42
CA ARG A 58 -37.19 -24.07 -91.97
C ARG A 58 -36.91 -25.46 -91.41
N THR A 59 -37.68 -26.47 -91.82
CA THR A 59 -37.45 -27.86 -91.40
C THR A 59 -36.15 -28.42 -91.96
N SER A 60 -35.76 -28.08 -93.19
CA SER A 60 -34.48 -28.52 -93.74
C SER A 60 -33.29 -27.87 -93.04
N ILE A 61 -33.38 -26.58 -92.67
CA ILE A 61 -32.32 -25.89 -91.93
C ILE A 61 -32.20 -26.40 -90.48
N LEU A 62 -33.32 -26.75 -89.84
CA LEU A 62 -33.36 -27.27 -88.46
C LEU A 62 -33.23 -28.81 -88.37
N ALA A 63 -33.11 -29.51 -89.50
CA ALA A 63 -32.90 -30.96 -89.50
C ALA A 63 -31.58 -31.31 -88.80
N PRO A 64 -31.49 -32.43 -88.06
CA PRO A 64 -30.30 -32.79 -87.27
C PRO A 64 -29.00 -32.89 -88.07
N ASP A 65 -29.11 -33.19 -89.37
CA ASP A 65 -27.96 -33.37 -90.28
C ASP A 65 -27.73 -32.13 -91.18
N SER A 66 -28.47 -31.06 -90.96
CA SER A 66 -28.31 -29.79 -91.69
C SER A 66 -26.99 -29.11 -91.30
N GLU A 67 -26.29 -28.56 -92.29
CA GLU A 67 -25.07 -27.75 -92.10
C GLU A 67 -25.25 -26.65 -91.03
N ALA A 68 -26.45 -26.09 -90.88
CA ALA A 68 -26.72 -25.06 -89.89
C ALA A 68 -26.75 -25.59 -88.44
N THR A 69 -27.25 -26.81 -88.22
CA THR A 69 -27.32 -27.41 -86.88
C THR A 69 -25.97 -27.94 -86.44
N THR A 70 -25.21 -28.55 -87.35
CA THR A 70 -23.84 -28.99 -87.11
C THR A 70 -22.90 -27.81 -86.87
N ALA A 71 -23.04 -26.72 -87.64
CA ALA A 71 -22.31 -25.47 -87.39
C ALA A 71 -22.68 -24.83 -86.03
N LYS A 72 -23.97 -24.87 -85.64
CA LYS A 72 -24.40 -24.37 -84.32
C LYS A 72 -23.84 -25.21 -83.18
N ALA A 73 -23.88 -26.54 -83.28
CA ALA A 73 -23.30 -27.44 -82.28
C ALA A 73 -21.78 -27.26 -82.18
N ALA A 74 -21.09 -27.09 -83.31
CA ALA A 74 -19.66 -26.79 -83.34
C ALA A 74 -19.33 -25.43 -82.69
N TYR A 75 -20.16 -24.40 -82.95
CA TYR A 75 -20.03 -23.09 -82.31
C TYR A 75 -20.26 -23.17 -80.80
N GLU A 76 -21.31 -23.86 -80.33
CA GLU A 76 -21.59 -24.01 -78.90
C GLU A 76 -20.49 -24.81 -78.18
N SER A 77 -19.95 -25.86 -78.82
CA SER A 77 -18.79 -26.61 -78.31
C SER A 77 -17.54 -25.74 -78.23
N ALA A 78 -17.22 -24.99 -79.30
CA ALA A 78 -16.07 -24.10 -79.32
C ALA A 78 -16.21 -22.97 -78.29
N LYS A 79 -17.42 -22.40 -78.16
CA LYS A 79 -17.73 -21.37 -77.15
C LYS A 79 -17.50 -21.90 -75.74
N LYS A 80 -18.01 -23.09 -75.43
CA LYS A 80 -17.80 -23.72 -74.12
C LYS A 80 -16.32 -23.99 -73.85
N GLN A 81 -15.59 -24.52 -74.82
CA GLN A 81 -14.14 -24.71 -74.71
C GLN A 81 -13.40 -23.39 -74.45
N THR A 82 -13.79 -22.29 -75.10
CA THR A 82 -13.18 -20.97 -74.83
C THR A 82 -13.54 -20.40 -73.47
N GLU A 83 -14.73 -20.68 -72.94
CA GLU A 83 -15.13 -20.29 -71.58
C GLU A 83 -14.36 -21.08 -70.52
N ASP A 84 -14.23 -22.39 -70.72
CA ASP A 84 -13.45 -23.27 -69.84
C ASP A 84 -11.97 -22.84 -69.83
N LEU A 85 -11.34 -22.68 -71.00
CA LEU A 85 -9.94 -22.22 -71.11
C LEU A 85 -9.72 -20.82 -70.51
N ARG A 86 -10.69 -19.90 -70.63
CA ARG A 86 -10.62 -18.59 -69.97
C ARG A 86 -10.66 -18.73 -68.46
N SER A 87 -11.50 -19.62 -67.93
CA SER A 87 -11.60 -19.86 -66.50
C SER A 87 -10.31 -20.44 -65.93
N ASP A 88 -9.69 -21.38 -66.65
CA ASP A 88 -8.40 -21.97 -66.30
C ASP A 88 -7.27 -20.95 -66.37
N PHE A 89 -7.23 -20.12 -67.42
CA PHE A 89 -6.25 -19.04 -67.55
C PHE A 89 -6.32 -18.07 -66.35
N LEU A 90 -7.52 -17.62 -65.97
CA LEU A 90 -7.71 -16.74 -64.82
C LEU A 90 -7.35 -17.41 -63.48
N ALA A 91 -7.49 -18.74 -63.37
CA ALA A 91 -7.07 -19.47 -62.18
C ALA A 91 -5.54 -19.58 -62.10
N ILE A 92 -4.88 -19.83 -63.23
CA ILE A 92 -3.41 -19.88 -63.35
C ILE A 92 -2.80 -18.50 -63.09
N GLU A 93 -3.33 -17.42 -63.69
CA GLU A 93 -2.88 -16.04 -63.44
C GLU A 93 -2.96 -15.68 -61.96
N ARG A 94 -4.08 -16.03 -61.29
CA ARG A 94 -4.22 -15.80 -59.84
C ARG A 94 -3.18 -16.56 -59.03
N ARG A 95 -2.89 -17.82 -59.37
CA ARG A 95 -1.83 -18.59 -58.69
C ARG A 95 -0.45 -18.00 -58.93
N LEU A 96 -0.14 -17.57 -60.16
CA LEU A 96 1.12 -16.89 -60.48
C LEU A 96 1.28 -15.58 -59.71
N ALA A 97 0.21 -14.80 -59.57
CA ALA A 97 0.23 -13.56 -58.79
C ALA A 97 0.50 -13.83 -57.30
N VAL A 98 -0.12 -14.86 -56.71
CA VAL A 98 0.13 -15.28 -55.31
C VAL A 98 1.58 -15.74 -55.14
N LEU A 99 2.05 -16.66 -55.98
CA LEU A 99 3.42 -17.16 -55.92
C LEU A 99 4.46 -16.04 -56.13
N GLY A 100 4.21 -15.11 -57.06
CA GLY A 100 5.06 -13.93 -57.25
C GLY A 100 5.10 -13.03 -56.01
N GLY A 101 3.97 -12.85 -55.33
CA GLY A 101 3.89 -12.12 -54.07
C GLY A 101 4.64 -12.81 -52.92
N ASP A 102 4.58 -14.14 -52.85
CA ASP A 102 5.27 -14.95 -51.85
C ASP A 102 6.79 -14.93 -52.09
N ILE A 103 7.24 -15.05 -53.34
CA ILE A 103 8.66 -14.92 -53.71
C ILE A 103 9.17 -13.53 -53.33
N ALA A 104 8.47 -12.47 -53.70
CA ALA A 104 8.87 -11.09 -53.37
C ALA A 104 8.85 -10.81 -51.86
N ARG A 105 8.11 -11.57 -51.06
CA ARG A 105 8.15 -11.51 -49.60
C ARG A 105 9.38 -12.23 -49.06
N ALA A 106 9.62 -13.47 -49.51
CA ALA A 106 10.77 -14.26 -49.10
C ALA A 106 12.10 -13.58 -49.47
N GLU A 107 12.19 -12.95 -50.64
CA GLU A 107 13.36 -12.17 -51.06
C GLU A 107 13.62 -10.96 -50.15
N ARG A 108 12.55 -10.27 -49.70
CA ARG A 108 12.68 -9.16 -48.75
C ARG A 108 13.14 -9.63 -47.38
N GLU A 109 12.52 -10.69 -46.85
CA GLU A 109 12.91 -11.27 -45.55
C GLU A 109 14.36 -11.75 -45.58
N LEU A 110 14.79 -12.40 -46.67
CA LEU A 110 16.19 -12.80 -46.86
C LEU A 110 17.13 -11.60 -46.94
N GLY A 111 16.75 -10.54 -47.65
CA GLY A 111 17.51 -9.29 -47.71
C GLY A 111 17.68 -8.64 -46.34
N GLU A 112 16.63 -8.62 -45.52
CA GLU A 112 16.66 -8.10 -44.14
C GLU A 112 17.55 -8.96 -43.23
N CYS A 113 17.47 -10.29 -43.32
CA CYS A 113 18.33 -11.20 -42.57
C CYS A 113 19.82 -11.05 -42.95
N LEU A 114 20.13 -10.94 -44.24
CA LEU A 114 21.49 -10.72 -44.73
C LEU A 114 22.04 -9.35 -44.31
N ALA A 115 21.20 -8.30 -44.34
CA ALA A 115 21.61 -6.98 -43.87
C ALA A 115 21.90 -6.96 -42.35
N ARG A 116 21.21 -7.81 -41.57
CA ARG A 116 21.46 -7.99 -40.14
C ARG A 116 22.62 -8.94 -39.83
N GLN A 117 23.15 -9.65 -40.82
CA GLN A 117 24.25 -10.58 -40.60
C GLN A 117 25.52 -9.80 -40.23
N GLY A 118 25.79 -9.73 -38.93
CA GLY A 118 27.00 -9.13 -38.38
C GLY A 118 28.22 -10.02 -38.54
N ASN A 119 29.36 -9.53 -38.05
CA ASN A 119 30.56 -10.35 -37.92
C ASN A 119 30.28 -11.52 -36.95
N PRO A 120 30.87 -12.70 -37.21
CA PRO A 120 30.77 -13.81 -36.26
C PRO A 120 31.36 -13.37 -34.91
N LEU A 121 30.67 -13.75 -33.84
CA LEU A 121 31.14 -13.53 -32.47
C LEU A 121 32.48 -14.25 -32.26
N THR A 122 33.39 -13.60 -31.54
CA THR A 122 34.57 -14.27 -31.03
C THR A 122 34.19 -15.33 -29.98
N GLN A 123 35.10 -16.26 -29.70
CA GLN A 123 34.85 -17.34 -28.73
C GLN A 123 34.48 -16.80 -27.34
N GLU A 124 35.17 -15.75 -26.89
CA GLU A 124 34.93 -15.09 -25.60
C GLU A 124 33.54 -14.42 -25.54
N GLU A 125 33.13 -13.74 -26.61
CA GLU A 125 31.81 -13.12 -26.71
C GLU A 125 30.69 -14.17 -26.73
N SER A 126 30.92 -15.32 -27.40
CA SER A 126 29.97 -16.44 -27.44
C SER A 126 29.75 -17.05 -26.05
N ASP A 127 30.83 -17.26 -25.30
CA ASP A 127 30.75 -17.82 -23.94
C ASP A 127 30.05 -16.84 -22.97
N LEU A 128 30.34 -15.54 -23.11
CA LEU A 128 29.69 -14.50 -22.30
C LEU A 128 28.20 -14.36 -22.64
N ALA A 129 27.85 -14.44 -23.93
CA ALA A 129 26.48 -14.45 -24.42
C ALA A 129 25.69 -15.64 -23.83
N LYS A 130 26.24 -16.86 -23.89
CA LYS A 130 25.61 -18.06 -23.31
C LYS A 130 25.35 -17.91 -21.81
N LEU A 131 26.33 -17.37 -21.07
CA LEU A 131 26.21 -17.20 -19.62
C LEU A 131 25.22 -16.10 -19.22
N ARG A 132 25.07 -15.03 -20.02
CA ARG A 132 24.35 -13.81 -19.61
C ARG A 132 22.99 -13.59 -20.26
N LEU A 133 22.79 -14.08 -21.48
CA LEU A 133 21.59 -13.84 -22.29
C LEU A 133 20.53 -14.94 -22.12
N GLY A 134 20.94 -16.16 -21.74
CA GLY A 134 19.99 -17.27 -21.54
C GLY A 134 19.20 -17.62 -22.80
N THR A 135 19.82 -17.49 -23.98
CA THR A 135 19.20 -17.82 -25.26
C THR A 135 18.94 -19.33 -25.37
N PRO A 136 17.78 -19.77 -25.88
CA PRO A 136 17.55 -21.18 -26.14
C PRO A 136 18.57 -21.74 -27.15
N ASP A 137 19.01 -22.99 -26.97
CA ASP A 137 19.94 -23.67 -27.90
C ASP A 137 19.37 -23.83 -29.32
N THR A 138 18.04 -23.76 -29.45
CA THR A 138 17.33 -23.82 -30.74
C THR A 138 16.28 -22.72 -30.80
N ILE A 139 16.43 -21.82 -31.76
CA ILE A 139 15.46 -20.76 -32.06
C ILE A 139 14.88 -21.07 -33.43
N SER A 140 13.54 -21.10 -33.54
CA SER A 140 12.87 -21.26 -34.84
C SER A 140 12.92 -19.95 -35.62
N GLU A 141 13.08 -20.01 -36.95
CA GLU A 141 13.09 -18.84 -37.85
C GLU A 141 11.91 -17.88 -37.60
N THR A 142 10.70 -18.40 -37.42
CA THR A 142 9.51 -17.58 -37.17
C THR A 142 9.49 -16.89 -35.80
N SER A 143 10.33 -17.35 -34.87
CA SER A 143 10.39 -16.85 -33.49
C SER A 143 11.59 -15.94 -33.21
N LEU A 144 12.55 -15.84 -34.14
CA LEU A 144 13.82 -15.14 -33.94
C LEU A 144 13.61 -13.68 -33.51
N ASP A 145 12.86 -12.89 -34.28
CA ASP A 145 12.55 -11.48 -33.97
C ASP A 145 11.89 -11.30 -32.61
N ARG A 146 11.00 -12.23 -32.24
CA ARG A 146 10.30 -12.17 -30.95
C ARG A 146 11.27 -12.46 -29.81
N THR A 147 12.08 -13.51 -29.94
CA THR A 147 13.08 -13.89 -28.93
C THR A 147 14.14 -12.79 -28.76
N GLU A 148 14.60 -12.18 -29.84
CA GLU A 148 15.54 -11.05 -29.82
C GLU A 148 14.96 -9.88 -29.01
N ARG A 149 13.73 -9.44 -29.33
CA ARG A 149 13.07 -8.35 -28.61
C ARG A 149 12.85 -8.66 -27.13
N GLU A 150 12.50 -9.90 -26.78
CA GLU A 150 12.31 -10.33 -25.39
C GLU A 150 13.65 -10.30 -24.61
N VAL A 151 14.73 -10.77 -25.22
CA VAL A 151 16.08 -10.75 -24.64
C VAL A 151 16.59 -9.31 -24.45
N PHE A 152 16.46 -8.44 -25.46
CA PHE A 152 16.84 -7.03 -25.34
C PHE A 152 16.08 -6.34 -24.21
N LYS A 153 14.74 -6.47 -24.18
CA LYS A 153 13.92 -5.89 -23.10
C LYS A 153 14.33 -6.40 -21.71
N SER A 154 14.66 -7.69 -21.59
CA SER A 154 15.13 -8.29 -20.33
C SER A 154 16.46 -7.68 -19.89
N ILE A 155 17.39 -7.48 -20.82
CA ILE A 155 18.70 -6.88 -20.52
C ILE A 155 18.56 -5.41 -20.15
N ASP A 156 17.82 -4.63 -20.94
CA ASP A 156 17.58 -3.22 -20.66
C ASP A 156 16.94 -3.05 -19.28
N HIS A 157 15.91 -3.85 -18.97
CA HIS A 157 15.30 -3.83 -17.66
C HIS A 157 16.28 -4.19 -16.53
N ARG A 158 17.18 -5.15 -16.75
CA ARG A 158 18.24 -5.49 -15.78
C ARG A 158 19.24 -4.35 -15.61
N ILE A 159 19.62 -3.67 -16.69
CA ILE A 159 20.53 -2.51 -16.66
C ILE A 159 19.86 -1.35 -15.92
N GLU A 160 18.62 -1.02 -16.26
CA GLU A 160 17.82 0.01 -15.57
C GLU A 160 17.73 -0.29 -14.07
N LYS A 161 17.36 -1.51 -13.70
CA LYS A 161 17.27 -1.91 -12.29
C LYS A 161 18.61 -1.80 -11.57
N ARG A 162 19.72 -2.18 -12.21
CA ARG A 162 21.07 -2.10 -11.60
C ARG A 162 21.53 -0.65 -11.47
N THR A 163 21.30 0.19 -12.48
CA THR A 163 21.66 1.61 -12.46
C THR A 163 20.82 2.38 -11.43
N GLU A 164 19.53 2.07 -11.30
CA GLU A 164 18.67 2.64 -10.25
C GLU A 164 19.17 2.24 -8.85
N ASN A 165 19.47 0.96 -8.64
CA ASN A 165 20.03 0.50 -7.36
C ASN A 165 21.36 1.19 -7.03
N LEU A 166 22.23 1.37 -8.03
CA LEU A 166 23.51 2.05 -7.88
C LEU A 166 23.29 3.51 -7.44
N ARG A 167 22.43 4.26 -8.15
CA ARG A 167 22.07 5.64 -7.77
C ARG A 167 21.47 5.76 -6.37
N ASN A 168 20.63 4.79 -5.98
CA ASN A 168 20.03 4.78 -4.64
C ASN A 168 21.08 4.50 -3.56
N LEU A 169 22.04 3.61 -3.82
CA LEU A 169 23.16 3.35 -2.93
C LEU A 169 24.07 4.57 -2.80
N GLU A 170 24.40 5.24 -3.91
CA GLU A 170 25.18 6.48 -3.90
C GLU A 170 24.51 7.56 -3.05
N LYS A 171 23.22 7.85 -3.29
CA LYS A 171 22.47 8.83 -2.49
C LYS A 171 22.45 8.49 -1.00
N ARG A 172 22.24 7.20 -0.68
CA ARG A 172 22.24 6.74 0.70
C ARG A 172 23.62 6.92 1.34
N LEU A 173 24.68 6.62 0.60
CA LEU A 173 26.04 6.73 1.07
C LEU A 173 26.42 8.18 1.35
N VAL A 174 26.15 9.09 0.41
CA VAL A 174 26.34 10.54 0.59
C VAL A 174 25.58 11.06 1.81
N SER A 175 24.29 10.68 1.98
CA SER A 175 23.50 11.09 3.15
C SER A 175 24.07 10.55 4.47
N LEU A 176 24.66 9.34 4.48
CA LEU A 176 25.31 8.79 5.67
C LEU A 176 26.63 9.51 5.98
N MET A 177 27.40 9.89 4.95
CA MET A 177 28.62 10.68 5.10
C MET A 177 28.33 12.08 5.65
N GLU A 178 27.29 12.75 5.16
CA GLU A 178 26.83 14.04 5.71
C GLU A 178 26.48 13.92 7.21
N LYS A 179 25.75 12.87 7.60
CA LYS A 179 25.43 12.61 9.00
C LYS A 179 26.68 12.34 9.85
N ALA A 180 27.62 11.55 9.32
CA ALA A 180 28.87 11.26 10.01
C ALA A 180 29.70 12.54 10.22
N ARG A 181 29.74 13.43 9.22
CA ARG A 181 30.40 14.73 9.31
C ARG A 181 29.77 15.64 10.38
N VAL A 182 28.45 15.69 10.47
CA VAL A 182 27.75 16.46 11.54
C VAL A 182 28.03 15.87 12.93
N LEU A 183 28.11 14.54 13.05
CA LEU A 183 28.37 13.89 14.35
C LEU A 183 29.83 14.06 14.81
N ASN A 184 30.77 14.20 13.88
CA ASN A 184 32.20 14.31 14.16
C ASN A 184 32.85 15.40 13.31
N GLU A 185 32.44 16.65 13.55
CA GLU A 185 32.88 17.83 12.79
C GLU A 185 34.41 18.02 12.82
N GLY A 186 35.09 17.55 13.87
CA GLY A 186 36.54 17.64 14.00
C GLY A 186 37.30 16.70 13.06
N ALA A 187 36.92 15.41 13.01
CA ALA A 187 37.63 14.43 12.18
C ALA A 187 37.37 14.62 10.68
N TYR A 188 36.21 15.17 10.31
CA TYR A 188 35.80 15.35 8.91
C TYR A 188 35.83 16.80 8.44
N ALA A 189 36.61 17.68 9.09
CA ALA A 189 36.67 19.11 8.76
C ALA A 189 37.11 19.38 7.31
N ASP A 190 38.09 18.60 6.82
CA ASP A 190 38.68 18.74 5.47
C ASP A 190 38.16 17.68 4.48
N VAL A 191 37.14 16.89 4.86
CA VAL A 191 36.63 15.78 4.06
C VAL A 191 35.24 16.10 3.50
N GLY A 192 35.08 15.95 2.19
CA GLY A 192 33.80 16.13 1.49
C GLY A 192 32.77 15.04 1.82
N ALA A 193 31.57 15.16 1.23
CA ALA A 193 30.53 14.12 1.30
C ALA A 193 30.32 13.41 -0.05
N ASP A 194 31.26 13.58 -0.98
CA ASP A 194 31.21 13.01 -2.32
C ASP A 194 31.82 11.61 -2.37
N LEU A 195 31.51 10.83 -3.42
CA LEU A 195 32.00 9.46 -3.59
C LEU A 195 33.54 9.35 -3.56
N ASP A 196 34.24 10.39 -4.03
CA ASP A 196 35.71 10.43 -4.01
C ASP A 196 36.28 10.48 -2.58
N SER A 197 35.47 10.89 -1.60
CA SER A 197 35.88 10.97 -0.19
C SER A 197 35.71 9.65 0.57
N ILE A 198 35.11 8.61 -0.03
CA ILE A 198 34.88 7.29 0.61
C ILE A 198 36.12 6.72 1.32
N PRO A 199 37.34 6.75 0.71
CA PRO A 199 38.52 6.18 1.35
C PRO A 199 38.82 6.81 2.72
N ALA A 200 38.63 8.12 2.87
CA ALA A 200 38.86 8.83 4.12
C ALA A 200 37.88 8.37 5.23
N TYR A 201 36.60 8.18 4.90
CA TYR A 201 35.63 7.66 5.88
C TYR A 201 35.91 6.20 6.28
N LEU A 202 36.46 5.39 5.36
CA LEU A 202 36.85 4.01 5.68
C LEU A 202 38.09 3.96 6.57
N GLU A 203 39.05 4.87 6.37
CA GLU A 203 40.22 5.01 7.24
C GLU A 203 39.81 5.45 8.64
N GLU A 204 38.91 6.43 8.75
CA GLU A 204 38.40 6.89 10.04
C GLU A 204 37.57 5.83 10.75
N LEU A 205 36.79 5.04 10.00
CA LEU A 205 36.10 3.87 10.54
C LEU A 205 37.10 2.85 11.10
N LYS A 206 38.22 2.63 10.41
CA LYS A 206 39.26 1.70 10.87
C LYS A 206 39.88 2.19 12.18
N ILE A 207 40.24 3.47 12.28
CA ILE A 207 40.76 4.08 13.51
C ILE A 207 39.74 3.96 14.65
N LEU A 208 38.47 4.24 14.38
CA LEU A 208 37.40 4.11 15.37
C LEU A 208 37.29 2.68 15.87
N VAL A 209 37.29 1.68 14.98
CA VAL A 209 37.12 0.27 15.34
C VAL A 209 38.35 -0.30 16.04
N GLU A 210 39.55 0.03 15.56
CA GLU A 210 40.79 -0.59 16.03
C GLU A 210 41.39 0.13 17.25
N GLU A 211 41.40 1.48 17.27
CA GLU A 211 42.14 2.24 18.27
C GLU A 211 41.24 2.83 19.36
N SER A 212 40.09 3.40 18.98
CA SER A 212 39.33 4.26 19.89
C SER A 212 38.15 3.58 20.59
N LEU A 213 37.44 2.68 19.92
CA LEU A 213 36.20 2.11 20.45
C LEU A 213 36.44 1.06 21.56
N PRO A 214 37.36 0.09 21.43
CA PRO A 214 37.51 -0.97 22.43
C PRO A 214 37.94 -0.43 23.80
N GLU A 215 38.90 0.50 23.83
CA GLU A 215 39.35 1.11 25.08
C GLU A 215 38.27 2.00 25.70
N LYS A 216 37.54 2.77 24.90
CA LYS A 216 36.44 3.63 25.39
C LYS A 216 35.26 2.81 25.87
N GLU A 217 34.90 1.73 25.17
CA GLU A 217 33.87 0.78 25.60
C GLU A 217 34.26 0.16 26.94
N LYS A 218 35.51 -0.32 27.06
CA LYS A 218 36.01 -0.87 28.32
C LYS A 218 36.00 0.15 29.46
N ARG A 219 36.51 1.37 29.24
CA ARG A 219 36.46 2.45 30.24
C ARG A 219 35.04 2.82 30.63
N PHE A 220 34.11 2.84 29.67
CA PHE A 220 32.70 3.09 29.93
C PHE A 220 32.07 1.98 30.76
N LEU A 221 32.34 0.71 30.45
CA LEU A 221 31.89 -0.44 31.24
C LEU A 221 32.47 -0.40 32.66
N GLU A 222 33.76 -0.10 32.81
CA GLU A 222 34.40 0.09 34.12
C GLU A 222 33.78 1.24 34.92
N TYR A 223 33.55 2.39 34.28
CA TYR A 223 32.89 3.54 34.89
C TYR A 223 31.45 3.18 35.31
N LEU A 224 30.71 2.51 34.44
CA LEU A 224 29.32 2.13 34.70
C LEU A 224 29.23 1.17 35.90
N ASN A 225 30.05 0.12 35.89
CA ASN A 225 30.13 -0.86 36.97
C ASN A 225 30.57 -0.23 38.30
N ARG A 226 31.32 0.88 38.28
CA ARG A 226 31.85 1.54 39.48
C ARG A 226 31.01 2.71 40.00
N SER A 227 30.50 3.56 39.11
CA SER A 227 29.94 4.87 39.44
C SER A 227 28.42 4.95 39.33
N SER A 228 27.80 4.23 38.38
CA SER A 228 26.37 4.35 38.13
C SER A 228 25.53 3.59 39.15
N ASP A 229 26.07 2.51 39.70
CA ASP A 229 25.47 1.77 40.81
C ASP A 229 25.32 2.61 42.07
N GLN A 230 26.30 3.47 42.36
CA GLN A 230 26.32 4.23 43.60
C GLN A 230 25.16 5.23 43.66
N GLY A 231 24.91 6.00 42.60
CA GLY A 231 23.88 7.04 42.62
C GLY A 231 22.45 6.49 42.74
N VAL A 232 22.10 5.50 41.91
CA VAL A 232 20.74 4.92 41.91
C VAL A 232 20.48 4.13 43.18
N THR A 233 21.47 3.33 43.63
CA THR A 233 21.34 2.56 44.86
C THR A 233 21.24 3.46 46.07
N GLN A 234 22.03 4.54 46.14
CA GLN A 234 21.95 5.53 47.23
C GLN A 234 20.59 6.23 47.26
N LEU A 235 20.07 6.66 46.11
CA LEU A 235 18.75 7.30 46.04
C LEU A 235 17.66 6.37 46.58
N LEU A 236 17.62 5.11 46.10
CA LEU A 236 16.62 4.15 46.54
C LEU A 236 16.76 3.80 48.03
N ALA A 237 18.00 3.64 48.51
CA ALA A 237 18.27 3.41 49.92
C ALA A 237 17.83 4.60 50.78
N HIS A 238 18.05 5.83 50.32
CA HIS A 238 17.60 7.02 51.03
C HIS A 238 16.07 7.09 51.13
N ILE A 239 15.33 6.76 50.06
CA ILE A 239 13.87 6.72 50.13
C ILE A 239 13.39 5.64 51.11
N ASP A 240 14.02 4.46 51.11
CA ASP A 240 13.69 3.38 52.05
C ASP A 240 14.01 3.79 53.51
N GLN A 241 15.09 4.53 53.72
CA GLN A 241 15.47 5.10 55.01
C GLN A 241 14.45 6.12 55.50
N GLU A 242 14.01 7.06 54.65
CA GLU A 242 12.98 8.05 55.00
C GLU A 242 11.66 7.40 55.41
N VAL A 243 11.25 6.31 54.76
CA VAL A 243 10.07 5.53 55.20
C VAL A 243 10.26 4.99 56.62
N SER A 244 11.45 4.45 56.90
CA SER A 244 11.79 3.89 58.21
C SER A 244 11.84 4.98 59.29
N GLU A 245 12.35 6.17 58.96
CA GLU A 245 12.35 7.33 59.85
C GLU A 245 10.94 7.83 60.15
N ILE A 246 10.02 7.80 59.18
CA ILE A 246 8.61 8.13 59.44
C ILE A 246 7.99 7.10 60.40
N GLU A 247 8.28 5.81 60.24
CA GLU A 247 7.81 4.75 61.15
C GLU A 247 8.32 4.95 62.59
N GLU A 248 9.59 5.32 62.75
CA GLU A 248 10.20 5.63 64.05
C GLU A 248 9.53 6.85 64.70
N ARG A 249 9.40 7.96 63.97
CA ARG A 249 8.74 9.18 64.47
C ARG A 249 7.29 8.94 64.88
N ILE A 250 6.57 8.08 64.16
CA ILE A 250 5.19 7.71 64.51
C ILE A 250 5.15 6.85 65.77
N THR A 251 6.16 6.01 65.98
CA THR A 251 6.31 5.24 67.22
C THR A 251 6.53 6.17 68.42
N ASP A 252 7.39 7.17 68.29
CA ASP A 252 7.60 8.19 69.34
C ASP A 252 6.34 9.03 69.59
N LEU A 253 5.63 9.40 68.52
CA LEU A 253 4.37 10.11 68.63
C LEU A 253 3.32 9.27 69.38
N ASN A 254 3.26 7.97 69.11
CA ASN A 254 2.39 7.04 69.83
C ASN A 254 2.75 6.94 71.32
N HIS A 255 4.04 7.02 71.69
CA HIS A 255 4.44 7.13 73.09
C HIS A 255 3.94 8.40 73.75
N THR A 256 3.82 9.50 73.01
CA THR A 256 3.26 10.76 73.51
C THR A 256 1.74 10.70 73.63
N LEU A 257 1.06 10.16 72.61
CA LEU A 257 -0.39 9.93 72.61
C LEU A 257 -0.83 9.02 73.75
N ALA A 258 -0.04 7.98 74.05
CA ALA A 258 -0.33 7.07 75.16
C ALA A 258 -0.25 7.75 76.54
N LYS A 259 0.31 8.95 76.69
CA LYS A 259 0.35 9.68 77.98
C LYS A 259 -0.91 10.49 78.26
N VAL A 260 -1.73 10.76 77.25
CA VAL A 260 -2.92 11.61 77.36
C VAL A 260 -4.17 10.75 77.18
N ASP A 261 -5.15 10.95 78.05
CA ASP A 261 -6.44 10.28 77.94
C ASP A 261 -7.30 11.01 76.91
N PHE A 262 -7.71 10.26 75.87
CA PHE A 262 -8.68 10.73 74.89
C PHE A 262 -10.11 10.60 75.43
N ARG A 263 -10.39 9.47 76.06
CA ARG A 263 -11.61 9.19 76.84
C ARG A 263 -11.18 8.50 78.13
N GLN A 264 -12.12 8.35 79.07
CA GLN A 264 -11.84 7.69 80.33
C GLN A 264 -11.24 6.29 80.06
N ASN A 265 -9.99 6.10 80.49
CA ASN A 265 -9.20 4.87 80.32
C ASN A 265 -8.85 4.46 78.87
N HIS A 266 -8.97 5.37 77.89
CA HIS A 266 -8.65 5.09 76.49
C HIS A 266 -7.70 6.14 75.91
N TYR A 267 -6.73 5.71 75.12
CA TYR A 267 -5.81 6.59 74.38
C TYR A 267 -5.88 6.31 72.88
N LEU A 268 -5.46 7.29 72.09
CA LEU A 268 -5.36 7.14 70.63
C LEU A 268 -4.00 6.58 70.23
N GLN A 269 -3.99 5.73 69.21
CA GLN A 269 -2.76 5.24 68.60
C GLN A 269 -2.87 5.35 67.08
N LEU A 270 -1.80 5.82 66.45
CA LEU A 270 -1.62 5.83 65.01
C LEU A 270 -1.01 4.50 64.58
N HIS A 271 -1.81 3.71 63.88
CA HIS A 271 -1.35 2.49 63.24
C HIS A 271 -0.90 2.82 61.82
N LEU A 272 0.39 2.61 61.55
CA LEU A 272 0.98 2.79 60.22
C LEU A 272 0.91 1.48 59.44
N LYS A 273 0.41 1.54 58.21
CA LYS A 273 0.37 0.42 57.29
C LYS A 273 1.12 0.77 56.01
N ARG A 274 2.09 -0.06 55.61
CA ARG A 274 2.74 0.08 54.30
C ARG A 274 1.75 -0.26 53.18
N LEU A 275 1.75 0.57 52.14
CA LEU A 275 0.92 0.39 50.97
C LEU A 275 1.63 -0.53 49.97
N ASP A 276 0.91 -1.59 49.56
CA ASP A 276 1.37 -2.54 48.56
C ASP A 276 0.96 -2.08 47.15
N ASP A 277 1.63 -1.06 46.62
CA ASP A 277 1.42 -0.60 45.24
C ASP A 277 2.13 -1.53 44.23
N LEU A 278 1.49 -1.81 43.10
CA LEU A 278 2.08 -2.57 41.99
C LEU A 278 3.39 -1.94 41.50
N ALA A 279 3.44 -0.61 41.43
CA ALA A 279 4.64 0.12 40.99
C ALA A 279 5.85 -0.15 41.90
N ILE A 280 5.63 -0.20 43.22
CA ILE A 280 6.68 -0.52 44.20
C ILE A 280 7.16 -1.97 43.99
N ARG A 281 6.24 -2.91 43.79
CA ARG A 281 6.58 -4.33 43.53
C ARG A 281 7.36 -4.51 42.22
N ASP A 282 7.03 -3.75 41.19
CA ASP A 282 7.78 -3.71 39.93
C ASP A 282 9.20 -3.20 40.14
N LEU A 283 9.36 -2.09 40.88
CA LEU A 283 10.68 -1.56 41.26
C LEU A 283 11.49 -2.57 42.08
N GLU A 284 10.88 -3.27 43.03
CA GLU A 284 11.56 -4.31 43.81
C GLU A 284 12.00 -5.50 42.95
N ARG A 285 11.19 -5.90 41.96
CA ARG A 285 11.58 -6.91 40.97
C ARG A 285 12.78 -6.43 40.16
N ALA A 286 12.76 -5.19 39.68
CA ALA A 286 13.88 -4.60 38.96
C ALA A 286 15.16 -4.52 39.83
N ARG A 287 15.03 -4.18 41.13
CA ARG A 287 16.15 -4.19 42.09
C ARG A 287 16.71 -5.60 42.32
N ARG A 288 15.85 -6.62 42.42
CA ARG A 288 16.28 -8.04 42.50
C ARG A 288 17.05 -8.42 41.24
N HIS A 289 16.49 -8.10 40.07
CA HIS A 289 17.13 -8.37 38.79
C HIS A 289 18.49 -7.66 38.65
N LEU A 290 18.62 -6.41 39.12
CA LEU A 290 19.90 -5.70 39.15
C LEU A 290 20.95 -6.45 39.98
N ARG A 291 20.59 -6.93 41.18
CA ARG A 291 21.52 -7.72 42.02
C ARG A 291 21.94 -9.02 41.36
N ASP A 292 21.00 -9.72 40.73
CA ASP A 292 21.30 -10.97 40.03
C ASP A 292 22.15 -10.74 38.77
N ALA A 293 21.96 -9.60 38.11
CA ALA A 293 22.69 -9.23 36.90
C ALA A 293 24.16 -8.88 37.17
N VAL A 294 24.52 -8.42 38.37
CA VAL A 294 25.92 -8.21 38.80
C VAL A 294 26.71 -9.52 38.82
N LEU A 295 26.05 -10.65 39.10
CA LEU A 295 26.69 -11.96 39.23
C LEU A 295 26.94 -12.66 37.89
N LYS A 296 26.50 -12.07 36.77
CA LYS A 296 26.68 -12.64 35.43
C LYS A 296 28.03 -12.23 34.84
N GLU A 297 28.75 -13.20 34.29
CA GLU A 297 30.01 -12.98 33.58
C GLU A 297 29.77 -12.56 32.12
N ASP A 298 29.14 -11.40 31.91
CA ASP A 298 28.81 -10.87 30.59
C ASP A 298 29.35 -9.45 30.33
N GLU A 299 30.51 -9.16 30.92
CA GLU A 299 31.19 -7.85 30.83
C GLU A 299 30.33 -6.67 31.35
N GLY A 300 29.32 -6.94 32.18
CA GLY A 300 28.44 -5.93 32.75
C GLY A 300 27.27 -5.53 31.85
N ARG A 301 27.03 -6.23 30.73
CA ARG A 301 25.92 -5.92 29.81
C ARG A 301 24.55 -6.17 30.45
N SER A 302 24.38 -7.29 31.15
CA SER A 302 23.13 -7.59 31.87
C SER A 302 22.91 -6.58 33.00
N HIS A 303 24.00 -6.23 33.70
CA HIS A 303 23.98 -5.25 34.76
C HIS A 303 23.53 -3.87 34.24
N PHE A 304 24.10 -3.40 33.13
CA PHE A 304 23.67 -2.16 32.47
C PHE A 304 22.19 -2.16 32.11
N ARG A 305 21.70 -3.25 31.48
CA ARG A 305 20.29 -3.35 31.09
C ARG A 305 19.35 -3.29 32.29
N ALA A 306 19.70 -3.98 33.38
CA ALA A 306 18.92 -3.94 34.61
C ALA A 306 18.94 -2.54 35.26
N LEU A 307 20.08 -1.85 35.24
CA LEU A 307 20.17 -0.47 35.74
C LEU A 307 19.33 0.48 34.87
N GLN A 308 19.41 0.34 33.54
CA GLN A 308 18.63 1.13 32.58
C GLN A 308 17.11 0.95 32.81
N GLU A 309 16.67 -0.27 33.13
CA GLU A 309 15.28 -0.56 33.49
C GLU A 309 14.83 0.23 34.73
N ILE A 310 15.64 0.22 35.80
CA ILE A 310 15.34 1.00 37.02
C ILE A 310 15.29 2.50 36.72
N VAL A 311 16.29 3.02 35.99
CA VAL A 311 16.34 4.44 35.61
C VAL A 311 15.13 4.82 34.76
N LYS A 312 14.68 3.93 33.87
CA LYS A 312 13.48 4.12 33.06
C LYS A 312 12.22 4.21 33.95
N ILE A 313 12.03 3.28 34.88
CA ILE A 313 10.91 3.30 35.84
C ILE A 313 10.89 4.63 36.62
N LEU A 314 12.04 5.06 37.15
CA LEU A 314 12.15 6.31 37.91
C LEU A 314 11.92 7.56 37.05
N ARG A 315 12.43 7.57 35.81
CA ARG A 315 12.21 8.67 34.86
C ARG A 315 10.73 8.79 34.46
N GLU A 316 10.08 7.66 34.18
CA GLU A 316 8.65 7.62 33.87
C GLU A 316 7.81 8.11 35.06
N ALA A 317 8.16 7.71 36.29
CA ALA A 317 7.55 8.22 37.51
C ALA A 317 7.74 9.73 37.68
N GLY A 318 8.95 10.24 37.38
CA GLY A 318 9.27 11.66 37.42
C GLY A 318 8.43 12.49 36.44
N ASN A 319 8.25 11.98 35.22
CA ASN A 319 7.43 12.61 34.18
C ASN A 319 5.93 12.55 34.53
N ASN A 320 5.47 11.47 35.16
CA ASN A 320 4.07 11.22 35.47
C ASN A 320 3.74 11.41 36.96
N ARG A 321 4.22 12.50 37.57
CA ARG A 321 4.06 12.78 39.02
C ARG A 321 2.60 12.90 39.50
N HIS A 322 1.63 13.01 38.60
CA HIS A 322 0.21 13.07 38.95
C HIS A 322 -0.37 11.70 39.32
N LEU A 323 0.24 10.60 38.87
CA LEU A 323 -0.22 9.24 39.19
C LEU A 323 0.22 8.84 40.60
N VAL A 324 -0.67 8.15 41.33
CA VAL A 324 -0.41 7.70 42.72
C VAL A 324 0.81 6.75 42.77
N GLY A 325 0.89 5.78 41.86
CA GLY A 325 2.03 4.85 41.79
C GLY A 325 3.37 5.56 41.50
N SER A 326 3.37 6.58 40.64
CA SER A 326 4.57 7.39 40.39
C SER A 326 5.03 8.16 41.64
N ARG A 327 4.08 8.69 42.43
CA ARG A 327 4.39 9.35 43.71
C ARG A 327 4.91 8.34 44.72
N ALA A 328 4.30 7.16 44.81
CA ALA A 328 4.74 6.08 45.69
C ALA A 328 6.19 5.64 45.42
N LEU A 329 6.66 5.75 44.17
CA LEU A 329 8.06 5.45 43.82
C LEU A 329 9.06 6.48 44.35
N LEU A 330 8.73 7.78 44.32
CA LEU A 330 9.67 8.87 44.57
C LEU A 330 9.47 9.59 45.92
N ASP A 331 8.29 9.47 46.52
CA ASP A 331 7.91 10.16 47.76
C ASP A 331 7.53 9.12 48.83
N PRO A 332 8.28 9.02 49.94
CA PRO A 332 8.06 8.01 50.97
C PRO A 332 6.68 8.12 51.62
N ARG A 333 6.07 9.32 51.63
CA ARG A 333 4.75 9.56 52.24
C ARG A 333 3.62 8.82 51.53
N TYR A 334 3.79 8.52 50.24
CA TYR A 334 2.81 7.77 49.44
C TYR A 334 3.00 6.25 49.55
N ARG A 335 3.98 5.78 50.33
CA ARG A 335 4.21 4.36 50.60
C ARG A 335 3.55 3.87 51.89
N ILE A 336 2.90 4.75 52.63
CA ILE A 336 2.33 4.47 53.95
C ILE A 336 0.93 5.06 54.04
N GLU A 337 0.08 4.40 54.81
CA GLU A 337 -1.25 4.84 55.18
C GLU A 337 -1.37 4.83 56.71
N PHE A 338 -2.07 5.83 57.24
CA PHE A 338 -2.33 5.94 58.68
C PHE A 338 -3.77 5.56 59.00
N GLN A 339 -3.94 4.82 60.09
CA GLN A 339 -5.23 4.52 60.68
C GLN A 339 -5.19 4.89 62.15
N VAL A 340 -6.24 5.56 62.63
CA VAL A 340 -6.37 5.87 64.04
C VAL A 340 -7.14 4.75 64.73
N VAL A 341 -6.59 4.19 65.80
CA VAL A 341 -7.27 3.24 66.67
C VAL A 341 -7.37 3.81 68.08
N GLU A 342 -8.44 3.47 68.77
CA GLU A 342 -8.64 3.74 70.18
C GLU A 342 -8.24 2.49 70.96
N VAL A 343 -7.40 2.64 71.98
CA VAL A 343 -6.87 1.52 72.76
C VAL A 343 -7.27 1.68 74.22
N ASP A 344 -7.89 0.64 74.77
CA ASP A 344 -8.20 0.52 76.20
C ASP A 344 -6.91 0.27 76.99
N ARG A 345 -6.64 1.08 78.01
CA ARG A 345 -5.44 0.98 78.85
C ARG A 345 -5.40 -0.29 79.71
N GLU A 346 -6.55 -0.79 80.14
CA GLU A 346 -6.63 -1.97 81.02
C GLU A 346 -6.53 -3.27 80.23
N THR A 347 -7.26 -3.35 79.11
CA THR A 347 -7.35 -4.59 78.33
C THR A 347 -6.38 -4.64 77.15
N GLY A 348 -5.79 -3.52 76.75
CA GLY A 348 -4.94 -3.39 75.57
C GLY A 348 -5.67 -3.62 74.24
N ARG A 349 -7.01 -3.70 74.25
CA ARG A 349 -7.81 -3.96 73.05
C ARG A 349 -7.93 -2.69 72.21
N ALA A 350 -7.52 -2.80 70.95
CA ALA A 350 -7.66 -1.73 69.96
C ALA A 350 -9.02 -1.84 69.24
N SER A 351 -9.66 -0.69 68.99
CA SER A 351 -10.84 -0.58 68.15
C SER A 351 -10.51 -0.86 66.67
N SER A 352 -11.54 -1.01 65.83
CA SER A 352 -11.34 -1.02 64.37
C SER A 352 -10.66 0.27 63.90
N GLY A 353 -9.64 0.15 63.06
CA GLY A 353 -8.91 1.29 62.49
C GLY A 353 -9.83 2.20 61.68
N ARG A 354 -9.70 3.50 61.91
CA ARG A 354 -10.42 4.55 61.18
C ARG A 354 -9.44 5.24 60.23
N SER A 355 -9.66 5.12 58.92
CA SER A 355 -8.98 5.90 57.88
C SER A 355 -9.86 7.08 57.42
N GLY A 356 -9.23 8.11 56.84
CA GLY A 356 -9.87 9.40 56.59
C GLY A 356 -11.22 9.36 55.86
N SER A 357 -12.13 10.22 56.31
CA SER A 357 -13.45 10.60 55.77
C SER A 357 -14.65 9.64 55.93
N GLN A 358 -14.51 8.31 55.94
CA GLN A 358 -15.70 7.44 55.79
C GLN A 358 -16.32 6.84 57.07
N SER A 359 -15.69 6.92 58.24
CA SER A 359 -16.22 6.32 59.47
C SER A 359 -16.13 7.28 60.66
N GLY A 360 -17.28 7.62 61.26
CA GLY A 360 -17.40 8.45 62.48
C GLY A 360 -18.27 9.71 62.31
N SER A 361 -18.87 10.17 63.41
CA SER A 361 -19.57 11.46 63.51
C SER A 361 -18.57 12.62 63.32
N GLY A 362 -18.97 13.73 62.69
CA GLY A 362 -18.09 14.88 62.41
C GLY A 362 -17.34 15.37 63.65
N GLY A 363 -18.05 15.52 64.78
CA GLY A 363 -17.46 15.96 66.04
C GLY A 363 -16.46 14.96 66.66
N GLU A 364 -16.60 13.65 66.41
CA GLU A 364 -15.58 12.69 66.87
C GLU A 364 -14.29 12.80 66.06
N LYS A 365 -14.41 13.06 64.74
CA LYS A 365 -13.25 13.26 63.86
C LYS A 365 -12.49 14.52 64.24
N GLU A 366 -13.19 15.60 64.53
CA GLU A 366 -12.62 16.85 65.02
C GLU A 366 -11.90 16.65 66.36
N LEU A 367 -12.54 15.98 67.32
CA LEU A 367 -11.96 15.72 68.64
C LEU A 367 -10.69 14.87 68.53
N MET A 368 -10.70 13.80 67.72
CA MET A 368 -9.51 12.96 67.48
C MET A 368 -8.40 13.75 66.78
N SER A 369 -8.74 14.54 65.77
CA SER A 369 -7.77 15.34 65.02
C SER A 369 -7.10 16.40 65.90
N SER A 370 -7.89 17.08 66.74
CA SER A 370 -7.40 18.05 67.74
C SER A 370 -6.42 17.40 68.73
N HIS A 371 -6.77 16.21 69.22
CA HIS A 371 -5.94 15.46 70.16
C HIS A 371 -4.63 14.98 69.51
N ILE A 372 -4.70 14.44 68.29
CA ILE A 372 -3.53 14.02 67.51
C ILE A 372 -2.64 15.22 67.19
N LEU A 373 -3.21 16.35 66.78
CA LEU A 373 -2.47 17.57 66.47
C LEU A 373 -1.75 18.10 67.72
N THR A 374 -2.42 18.13 68.86
CA THR A 374 -1.85 18.57 70.13
C THR A 374 -0.70 17.67 70.57
N ALA A 375 -0.86 16.35 70.48
CA ALA A 375 0.21 15.40 70.77
C ALA A 375 1.38 15.51 69.76
N SER A 376 1.09 15.76 68.49
CA SER A 376 2.09 15.92 67.43
C SER A 376 2.91 17.20 67.60
N LEU A 377 2.24 18.31 67.94
CA LEU A 377 2.91 19.57 68.28
C LEU A 377 3.72 19.43 69.55
N SER A 378 3.18 18.75 70.57
CA SER A 378 3.94 18.46 71.79
C SER A 378 5.19 17.65 71.48
N TYR A 379 5.11 16.62 70.63
CA TYR A 379 6.28 15.85 70.21
C TYR A 379 7.29 16.72 69.43
N ALA A 380 6.84 17.49 68.43
CA ALA A 380 7.71 18.31 67.58
C ALA A 380 8.38 19.48 68.32
N LEU A 381 7.75 19.97 69.40
CA LEU A 381 8.22 21.11 70.19
C LEU A 381 8.93 20.70 71.51
N CYS A 382 8.97 19.40 71.83
CA CYS A 382 9.77 18.87 72.93
C CYS A 382 11.19 18.54 72.44
N PRO A 383 12.25 19.09 73.07
CA PRO A 383 13.60 18.66 72.81
C PRO A 383 13.78 17.18 73.14
N THR A 384 14.66 16.50 72.39
CA THR A 384 15.07 15.13 72.67
C THR A 384 15.60 15.00 74.11
N GLY A 385 14.90 14.22 74.94
CA GLY A 385 15.29 13.94 76.33
C GLY A 385 14.54 14.74 77.40
N GLU A 386 13.70 15.70 77.02
CA GLU A 386 12.86 16.44 77.98
C GLU A 386 11.41 15.92 78.00
N SER A 387 10.82 15.90 79.20
CA SER A 387 9.44 15.46 79.41
C SER A 387 8.41 16.58 79.25
N ARG A 388 8.87 17.80 78.95
CA ARG A 388 8.05 19.01 78.85
C ARG A 388 8.49 19.84 77.63
N PRO A 389 7.56 20.48 76.89
CA PRO A 389 7.90 21.34 75.77
C PRO A 389 8.59 22.62 76.26
N LEU A 390 9.53 23.15 75.48
CA LEU A 390 10.25 24.39 75.81
C LEU A 390 9.32 25.63 75.80
N TYR A 391 8.27 25.63 74.97
CA TYR A 391 7.24 26.69 74.92
C TYR A 391 5.88 26.15 74.45
N GLY A 392 4.79 26.77 74.92
CA GLY A 392 3.56 26.97 74.13
C GLY A 392 2.22 26.60 74.80
N THR A 393 1.34 27.59 74.96
CA THR A 393 -0.11 27.38 75.07
C THR A 393 -0.66 27.14 73.66
N ILE A 394 -1.30 25.99 73.43
CA ILE A 394 -1.98 25.71 72.16
C ILE A 394 -3.42 26.19 72.31
N ILE A 395 -3.78 27.29 71.63
CA ILE A 395 -5.15 27.76 71.52
C ILE A 395 -5.68 27.27 70.18
N LEU A 396 -6.57 26.28 70.23
CA LEU A 396 -7.34 25.84 69.07
C LEU A 396 -8.64 26.64 69.09
N ASP A 397 -8.62 27.82 68.47
CA ASP A 397 -9.82 28.61 68.25
C ASP A 397 -10.57 27.95 67.08
N GLU A 398 -11.62 27.20 67.40
CA GLU A 398 -12.32 26.24 66.52
C GLU A 398 -11.47 25.04 66.05
N ALA A 399 -11.95 23.81 66.25
CA ALA A 399 -11.52 22.66 65.42
C ALA A 399 -12.15 22.69 63.99
N PHE A 400 -12.58 23.90 63.60
CA PHE A 400 -13.21 24.49 62.41
C PHE A 400 -14.34 23.68 61.72
N SER A 401 -15.47 24.37 61.47
CA SER A 401 -16.72 23.91 60.79
C SER A 401 -16.62 22.85 59.70
#